data_AF-A0A836IL71-F1
#
_entry.id   AF-A0A836IL71-F1
#
_cell.length_a   1.000
_cell.length_b   1.000
_cell.length_c   1.000
_cell.angle_alpha   90.00
_cell.angle_beta   90.00
_cell.angle_gamma   90.00
#
_symmetry.space_group_name_H-M   'P 1'
#
loop_
_entity.id
_entity.type
_entity.pdbx_description
1 polymer ?
#
loop_
_entity_poly.entity_id
_entity_poly.type
_entity_poly.pdbx_seq_one_letter_code
_entity_poly.pdbx_strand_id
1 'polypeptide(L)'
;MSPIMSNRFFQKFYLRCGCCSAIQRSAQGYRPIANPILFKSDEHCRNYHDEQRRASGYSGILVTCRCDRCKRVHSNWKVLDAQQLLDAKLRMAPEERTQRLWASKSH
;
A
#
# COMPACT_ATOMS: atom_id res chain seq x y z
N MET A 1 12.81 -16.91 -9.08
CA MET A 1 11.34 -17.00 -9.05
C MET A 1 10.86 -16.22 -7.83
N SER A 2 10.06 -15.17 -8.03
CA SER A 2 9.55 -14.37 -6.91
C SER A 2 8.51 -15.20 -6.13
N PRO A 3 8.59 -15.29 -4.79
CA PRO A 3 7.64 -16.07 -4.00
C PRO A 3 6.21 -15.54 -4.21
N ILE A 4 5.26 -16.46 -4.36
CA ILE A 4 3.84 -16.14 -4.50
C ILE A 4 3.34 -15.65 -3.14
N MET A 5 3.30 -14.33 -2.98
CA MET A 5 2.80 -13.68 -1.77
C MET A 5 1.29 -13.93 -1.60
N SER A 6 0.90 -14.58 -0.50
CA SER A 6 -0.51 -14.72 -0.08
C SER A 6 -1.04 -13.46 0.60
N ASN A 7 -2.35 -13.27 0.55
CA ASN A 7 -3.03 -12.23 1.33
C ASN A 7 -4.49 -12.65 1.52
N ARG A 8 -4.90 -12.93 2.77
CA ARG A 8 -6.25 -13.44 3.01
C ARG A 8 -7.31 -12.35 3.00
N PHE A 9 -6.97 -11.14 3.44
CA PHE A 9 -7.93 -10.06 3.68
C PHE A 9 -7.66 -8.85 2.80
N PHE A 10 -8.74 -8.19 2.36
CA PHE A 10 -8.62 -6.93 1.65
C PHE A 10 -8.12 -5.83 2.60
N GLN A 11 -7.13 -5.06 2.18
CA GLN A 11 -6.63 -3.92 2.94
C GLN A 11 -6.36 -2.72 2.05
N LYS A 12 -6.61 -1.53 2.59
CA LYS A 12 -6.42 -0.24 1.94
C LYS A 12 -5.30 0.53 2.65
N PHE A 13 -4.44 1.15 1.85
CA PHE A 13 -3.31 1.93 2.33
C PHE A 13 -3.31 3.32 1.68
N TYR A 14 -2.72 4.27 2.39
CA TYR A 14 -2.47 5.62 1.89
C TYR A 14 -0.97 5.81 1.71
N LEU A 15 -0.55 6.14 0.51
CA LEU A 15 0.87 6.24 0.16
C LEU A 15 1.17 7.66 -0.26
N ARG A 16 2.12 8.30 0.43
CA ARG A 16 2.68 9.59 0.04
C ARG A 16 3.93 9.37 -0.79
N CYS A 17 3.94 9.91 -2.01
CA CYS A 17 5.10 9.90 -2.89
C CYS A 17 6.19 10.81 -2.29
N GLY A 18 7.40 10.28 -2.08
CA GLY A 18 8.53 11.07 -1.59
C GLY A 18 9.13 12.02 -2.63
N CYS A 19 8.77 11.89 -3.92
CA CYS A 19 9.28 12.76 -4.98
C CYS A 19 8.41 14.00 -5.23
N CYS A 20 7.07 13.87 -5.18
CA CYS A 20 6.14 14.97 -5.47
C CYS A 20 5.17 15.28 -4.33
N SER A 21 5.25 14.58 -3.20
CA SER A 21 4.36 14.70 -2.04
C SER A 21 2.88 14.39 -2.30
N ALA A 22 2.50 13.94 -3.50
CA ALA A 22 1.14 13.49 -3.79
C ALA A 22 0.79 12.25 -2.95
N ILE A 23 -0.47 12.17 -2.51
CA ILE A 23 -1.00 11.04 -1.75
C ILE A 23 -1.98 10.27 -2.64
N GLN A 24 -1.72 8.98 -2.82
CA GLN A 24 -2.58 8.07 -3.55
C GLN A 24 -3.06 6.91 -2.68
N ARG A 25 -4.15 6.29 -3.10
CA ARG A 25 -4.71 5.10 -2.44
C ARG A 25 -4.10 3.87 -3.10
N SER A 26 -3.63 2.94 -2.28
CA SER A 26 -3.26 1.60 -2.71
C SER A 26 -4.21 0.60 -2.06
N ALA A 27 -4.44 -0.52 -2.75
CA ALA A 27 -5.23 -1.61 -2.22
C ALA A 27 -4.53 -2.93 -2.47
N GLN A 28 -4.60 -3.80 -1.47
CA GLN A 28 -4.17 -5.18 -1.58
C GLN A 28 -5.40 -6.09 -1.54
N GLY A 29 -5.62 -6.80 -2.64
CA GLY A 29 -6.72 -7.77 -2.77
C GLY A 29 -6.35 -9.16 -2.24
N TYR A 30 -7.32 -10.06 -2.30
CA TYR A 30 -7.13 -11.47 -1.94
C TYR A 30 -6.11 -12.14 -2.88
N ARG A 31 -5.20 -12.92 -2.29
CA ARG A 31 -4.33 -13.87 -3.00
C ARG A 31 -4.33 -15.19 -2.23
N PRO A 32 -4.59 -16.32 -2.89
CA PRO A 32 -4.69 -17.62 -2.22
C PRO A 32 -3.38 -17.99 -1.52
N ILE A 33 -3.50 -18.81 -0.48
CA ILE A 33 -2.36 -19.44 0.18
C ILE A 33 -1.66 -20.41 -0.80
N ALA A 34 -0.37 -20.68 -0.56
CA ALA A 34 0.34 -21.77 -1.21
C ALA A 34 -0.42 -23.11 -1.02
N ASN A 35 -0.31 -24.01 -2.01
CA ASN A 35 -1.08 -25.25 -2.03
C ASN A 35 -0.84 -26.08 -0.75
N PRO A 36 -1.86 -26.26 0.11
CA PRO A 36 -1.68 -26.98 1.37
C PRO A 36 -1.52 -28.50 1.16
N ILE A 37 -1.92 -29.05 0.02
CA ILE A 37 -1.77 -30.49 -0.30
C ILE A 37 -0.31 -30.82 -0.59
N LEU A 38 0.37 -29.98 -1.38
CA LEU A 38 1.82 -30.07 -1.63
C LEU A 38 2.57 -29.22 -0.61
N PHE A 39 2.51 -29.67 0.64
CA PHE A 39 2.91 -28.87 1.80
C PHE A 39 4.40 -28.48 1.79
N LYS A 40 4.65 -27.20 2.02
CA LYS A 40 6.00 -26.62 2.19
C LYS A 40 6.02 -25.71 3.40
N SER A 41 6.35 -26.26 4.58
CA SER A 41 6.32 -25.53 5.86
C SER A 41 7.02 -24.17 5.80
N ASP A 42 8.21 -24.13 5.22
CA ASP A 42 9.03 -22.93 5.05
C ASP A 42 8.32 -21.82 4.25
N GLU A 43 7.59 -22.18 3.18
CA GLU A 43 6.78 -21.23 2.41
C GLU A 43 5.57 -20.73 3.20
N HIS A 44 4.86 -21.63 3.89
CA HIS A 44 3.69 -21.29 4.69
C HIS A 44 4.04 -20.37 5.87
N CYS A 45 5.10 -20.69 6.61
CA CYS A 45 5.55 -19.89 7.76
C CYS A 45 6.04 -18.51 7.35
N ARG A 46 6.85 -18.41 6.28
CA ARG A 46 7.28 -17.09 5.77
C ARG A 46 6.10 -16.25 5.31
N ASN A 47 5.19 -16.85 4.53
CA ASN A 47 4.00 -16.15 4.06
C ASN A 47 3.13 -15.62 5.20
N TYR A 48 2.97 -16.40 6.28
CA TYR A 48 2.27 -15.95 7.49
C TYR A 48 2.93 -14.71 8.11
N HIS A 49 4.24 -14.72 8.34
CA HIS A 49 4.93 -13.57 8.93
C HIS A 49 4.93 -12.34 8.01
N ASP A 50 5.06 -12.57 6.71
CA ASP A 50 4.95 -11.53 5.69
C ASP A 50 3.55 -10.91 5.62
N GLU A 51 2.50 -11.72 5.81
CA GLU A 51 1.13 -11.25 5.89
C GLU A 51 0.91 -10.37 7.13
N GLN A 52 1.43 -10.75 8.29
CA GLN A 52 1.39 -9.92 9.51
C GLN A 52 2.10 -8.57 9.31
N ARG A 53 3.28 -8.57 8.65
CA ARG A 53 4.00 -7.33 8.32
C ARG A 53 3.20 -6.38 7.43
N ARG A 54 2.50 -6.93 6.41
CA ARG A 54 1.63 -6.14 5.53
C ARG A 54 0.42 -5.60 6.27
N ALA A 55 -0.23 -6.44 7.08
CA ALA A 55 -1.36 -6.07 7.92
C ALA A 55 -1.00 -4.87 8.82
N SER A 56 0.23 -4.86 9.34
CA SER A 56 0.82 -3.78 10.13
C SER A 56 1.43 -2.65 9.26
N GLY A 57 0.70 -2.20 8.23
CA GLY A 57 1.07 -1.00 7.47
C GLY A 57 2.36 -1.11 6.64
N TYR A 58 2.67 -2.30 6.11
CA TYR A 58 3.94 -2.60 5.41
C TYR A 58 5.19 -2.42 6.29
N SER A 59 5.11 -2.74 7.58
CA SER A 59 6.28 -2.71 8.48
C SER A 59 7.42 -3.58 7.94
N GLY A 60 8.61 -2.99 7.78
CA GLY A 60 9.79 -3.68 7.23
C GLY A 60 9.68 -4.06 5.74
N ILE A 61 8.70 -3.52 5.00
CA ILE A 61 8.50 -3.82 3.58
C ILE A 61 8.76 -2.55 2.75
N LEU A 62 9.67 -2.64 1.78
CA LEU A 62 9.90 -1.58 0.81
C LEU A 62 8.77 -1.54 -0.22
N VAL A 63 7.90 -0.55 -0.11
CA VAL A 63 6.76 -0.38 -1.03
C VAL A 63 7.24 0.14 -2.38
N THR A 64 7.01 -0.63 -3.44
CA THR A 64 7.31 -0.23 -4.82
C THR A 64 6.02 -0.14 -5.63
N CYS A 65 5.66 1.05 -6.07
CA CYS A 65 4.49 1.25 -6.94
C CYS A 65 4.68 2.46 -7.87
N ARG A 66 3.79 2.57 -8.87
CA ARG A 66 3.75 3.70 -9.80
C ARG A 66 3.06 4.89 -9.13
N CYS A 67 3.67 6.07 -9.19
CA CYS A 67 3.02 7.31 -8.79
C CYS A 67 2.13 7.83 -9.93
N ASP A 68 0.86 8.10 -9.65
CA ASP A 68 -0.08 8.60 -10.65
C ASP A 68 0.21 10.03 -11.11
N ARG A 69 0.92 10.82 -10.29
CA ARG A 69 1.31 12.21 -10.63
C ARG A 69 2.65 12.25 -11.35
N CYS A 70 3.69 11.62 -10.81
CA CYS A 70 5.01 11.56 -11.45
C CYS A 70 5.04 10.63 -12.67
N LYS A 71 4.08 9.71 -12.80
CA LYS A 71 3.99 8.65 -13.82
C LYS A 71 5.16 7.65 -13.81
N ARG A 72 6.02 7.65 -12.78
CA ARG A 72 7.19 6.77 -12.62
C ARG A 72 6.94 5.69 -11.56
N VAL A 73 7.57 4.54 -11.74
CA VAL A 73 7.68 3.49 -10.72
C VAL A 73 8.89 3.78 -9.85
N HIS A 74 8.71 3.79 -8.54
CA HIS A 74 9.81 3.97 -7.59
C HIS A 74 9.40 3.39 -6.22
N SER A 75 10.38 3.30 -5.33
CA SER A 75 10.20 2.80 -3.96
C SER A 75 10.22 3.90 -2.90
N ASN A 76 10.37 5.17 -3.30
CA ASN A 76 10.31 6.33 -2.41
C ASN A 76 8.86 6.65 -1.98
N TRP A 77 8.31 5.81 -1.10
CA TRP A 77 6.94 5.93 -0.60
C TRP A 77 6.92 5.95 0.93
N LYS A 78 6.15 6.88 1.49
CA LYS A 78 5.79 6.87 2.91
C LYS A 78 4.36 6.34 3.06
N VAL A 79 4.20 5.25 3.79
CA VAL A 79 2.87 4.76 4.19
C VAL A 79 2.34 5.67 5.28
N LEU A 80 1.10 6.11 5.11
CA LEU A 80 0.36 6.91 6.08
C LEU A 80 -0.72 6.04 6.72
N ASP A 81 -0.84 6.13 8.04
CA ASP A 81 -2.05 5.67 8.71
C ASP A 81 -3.23 6.60 8.42
N ALA A 82 -4.43 6.22 8.89
CA ALA A 82 -5.65 6.97 8.65
C ALA A 82 -5.60 8.37 9.28
N GLN A 83 -5.03 8.52 10.49
CA GLN A 83 -4.98 9.80 11.18
C GLN A 83 -4.00 10.75 10.49
N GLN A 84 -2.82 10.26 10.11
CA GLN A 84 -1.82 11.01 9.36
C GLN A 84 -2.36 11.49 8.01
N LEU A 85 -3.22 10.71 7.36
CA LEU A 85 -3.93 11.16 6.17
C LEU A 85 -4.90 12.30 6.50
N LEU A 86 -5.74 12.14 7.53
CA LEU A 86 -6.72 13.15 7.92
C LEU A 86 -6.04 14.46 8.27
N ASP A 87 -4.99 14.42 9.09
CA ASP A 87 -4.21 15.59 9.48
C ASP A 87 -3.61 16.28 8.27
N ALA A 88 -3.03 15.51 7.33
CA ALA A 88 -2.47 16.06 6.10
C ALA A 88 -3.54 16.68 5.20
N LYS A 89 -4.69 16.01 5.04
CA LYS A 89 -5.79 16.47 4.19
C LYS A 89 -6.43 17.75 4.75
N LEU A 90 -6.66 17.82 6.05
CA LEU A 90 -7.33 18.95 6.70
C LEU A 90 -6.47 20.22 6.65
N ARG A 91 -5.14 20.09 6.70
CA ARG A 91 -4.20 21.23 6.57
C ARG A 91 -4.04 21.75 5.14
N MET A 92 -4.38 20.96 4.11
CA MET A 92 -4.27 21.38 2.71
C MET A 92 -5.40 22.33 2.32
N ALA A 93 -5.04 23.37 1.56
CA ALA A 93 -6.01 24.22 0.88
C ALA A 93 -6.72 23.46 -0.27
N PRO A 94 -7.93 23.89 -0.70
CA PRO A 94 -8.71 23.19 -1.73
C PRO A 94 -7.97 22.93 -3.05
N GLU A 95 -7.18 23.90 -3.51
CA GLU A 95 -6.36 23.82 -4.72
C GLU A 95 -5.24 22.78 -4.56
N GLU A 96 -4.58 22.75 -3.39
CA GLU A 96 -3.56 21.75 -3.09
C GLU A 96 -4.17 20.34 -3.04
N ARG A 97 -5.39 20.20 -2.51
CA ARG A 97 -6.10 18.90 -2.50
C ARG A 97 -6.32 18.39 -3.92
N THR A 98 -6.72 19.26 -4.85
CA THR A 98 -6.92 18.90 -6.26
C THR A 98 -5.62 18.43 -6.93
N GLN A 99 -4.49 19.05 -6.58
CA GLN A 99 -3.18 18.71 -7.13
C GLN A 99 -2.57 17.44 -6.51
N ARG A 100 -2.69 17.29 -5.18
CA ARG A 100 -1.95 16.27 -4.42
C ARG A 100 -2.76 15.03 -4.07
N LEU A 101 -4.09 15.11 -4.02
CA LEU A 101 -4.96 13.97 -3.75
C LEU A 101 -5.52 13.39 -5.04
N TRP A 102 -6.17 12.23 -4.92
CA TRP A 102 -6.97 11.66 -6.01
C TRP A 102 -8.21 12.52 -6.25
N ALA A 103 -8.75 12.50 -7.47
CA ALA A 103 -9.98 13.20 -7.80
C ALA A 103 -11.11 12.75 -6.86
N SER A 104 -11.74 13.70 -6.17
CA SER A 104 -12.99 13.44 -5.47
C SER A 104 -14.06 13.20 -6.53
N LYS A 105 -14.64 11.98 -6.55
CA LYS A 105 -15.97 11.84 -7.14
C LYS A 105 -16.92 12.53 -6.16
N SER A 106 -17.19 13.82 -6.38
CA SER A 106 -18.38 14.47 -5.84
C SER A 106 -19.56 13.82 -6.54
N HIS A 107 -20.29 12.98 -5.82
CA HIS A 107 -21.61 12.54 -6.20
C HIS A 107 -22.63 13.42 -5.50
#